data_AF-A0A1V5CWP9-F1
#
_entry.id   AF-A0A1V5CWP9-F1
#
_cell.length_a   1.000
_cell.length_b   1.000
_cell.length_c   1.000
_cell.angle_alpha   90.00
_cell.angle_beta   90.00
_cell.angle_gamma   90.00
#
_symmetry.space_group_name_H-M   'P 1'
#
loop_
_entity.id
_entity.type
_entity.pdbx_description
1 polymer ?
#
loop_
_entity_poly.entity_id
_entity_poly.type
_entity_poly.pdbx_seq_one_letter_code
_entity_poly.pdbx_strand_id
1 'polypeptide(L)'
;MLRKKPSVLHVILFGLTVGIAVIVIGYFSMHSQQERSLSASKKGLFPKMPDMGDLRQYASGSEGDYYYTENRTAEKSSPENRMIWSRLVYSQKGRDSYINTRRLNGLFTEGLEALQQRNVLYEFRCSKDKAGYAVVEIFEVGKDGKTLDYGNAGKDRDWGEPPPGSPMEKLAGQVCPPT
;
A
#
# COMPACT_ATOMS: atom_id res chain seq x y z
N MET A 1 17.82 43.95 31.10
CA MET A 1 18.47 42.68 30.71
C MET A 1 18.80 42.72 29.22
N LEU A 2 20.08 42.92 28.87
CA LEU A 2 20.55 42.94 27.48
C LEU A 2 20.63 41.50 26.94
N ARG A 3 19.71 41.13 26.04
CA ARG A 3 19.79 39.87 25.28
C ARG A 3 21.05 39.90 24.40
N LYS A 4 22.10 39.16 24.78
CA LYS A 4 23.27 38.94 23.91
C LYS A 4 22.78 38.27 22.62
N LYS A 5 23.02 38.91 21.46
CA LYS A 5 22.73 38.30 20.16
C LYS A 5 23.59 37.04 20.00
N PRO A 6 23.01 35.89 19.60
CA PRO A 6 23.79 34.68 19.41
C PRO A 6 24.84 34.89 18.33
N SER A 7 26.06 34.40 18.58
CA SER A 7 27.13 34.39 17.59
C SER A 7 26.71 33.54 16.38
N VAL A 8 27.08 33.96 15.16
CA VAL A 8 26.82 33.22 13.92
C VAL A 8 27.26 31.76 14.02
N LEU A 9 28.39 31.49 14.71
CA LEU A 9 28.89 30.15 14.96
C LEU A 9 27.92 29.29 15.80
N HIS A 10 27.28 29.88 16.81
CA HIS A 10 26.30 29.17 17.64
C HIS A 10 25.03 28.82 16.86
N VAL A 11 24.59 29.71 15.95
CA VAL A 11 23.44 29.43 15.08
C VAL A 11 23.75 28.30 14.10
N ILE A 12 24.95 28.28 13.52
CA ILE A 12 25.38 27.21 12.60
C ILE A 12 25.49 25.86 13.33
N LEU A 13 26.13 25.82 14.51
CA LEU A 13 26.25 24.59 15.30
C LEU A 13 24.89 24.06 15.76
N PHE A 14 23.97 24.95 16.15
CA PHE A 14 22.60 24.58 16.48
C PHE A 14 21.86 24.00 15.27
N GLY A 15 21.98 24.64 14.10
CA GLY A 15 21.38 24.12 12.87
C GLY A 15 21.90 22.74 12.48
N LEU A 16 23.22 22.52 12.58
CA LEU A 16 23.85 21.22 12.29
C LEU A 16 23.41 20.13 13.28
N THR A 17 23.39 20.44 14.58
CA THR A 17 22.99 19.47 15.60
C THR A 17 21.53 19.07 15.47
N VAL A 18 20.62 20.03 15.23
CA VAL A 18 19.21 19.74 14.97
C VAL A 18 19.06 18.92 13.69
N GLY A 19 19.77 19.28 12.61
CA GLY A 19 19.74 18.54 11.35
C GLY A 19 20.15 17.07 11.50
N ILE A 20 21.28 16.82 12.17
CA ILE A 20 21.75 15.45 12.45
C ILE A 20 20.75 14.69 13.32
N ALA A 21 20.21 15.33 14.37
CA ALA A 21 19.24 14.69 15.26
C ALA A 21 17.99 14.22 14.52
N VAL A 22 17.44 15.04 13.61
CA VAL A 22 16.27 14.67 12.80
C VAL A 22 16.56 13.47 11.91
N ILE A 23 17.74 13.42 11.27
CA ILE A 23 18.13 12.28 10.43
C ILE A 23 18.23 10.99 11.26
N VAL A 24 18.87 11.06 12.42
CA VAL A 24 19.03 9.90 13.32
C VAL A 24 17.68 9.40 13.84
N ILE A 25 16.80 10.30 14.27
CA ILE A 25 15.46 9.94 14.74
C ILE A 25 14.63 9.32 13.61
N GLY A 26 14.68 9.89 12.41
CA GLY A 26 14.00 9.36 11.23
C GLY A 26 14.47 7.95 10.89
N TYR A 27 15.79 7.74 10.84
CA TYR A 27 16.39 6.43 10.61
C TYR A 27 15.96 5.40 11.65
N PHE A 28 16.05 5.73 12.94
CA PHE A 28 15.68 4.81 14.01
C PHE A 28 14.19 4.47 14.00
N SER A 29 13.34 5.44 13.69
CA SER A 29 11.89 5.24 13.57
C SER A 29 11.55 4.28 12.42
N MET A 30 12.17 4.49 11.25
CA MET A 30 12.00 3.60 10.10
C MET A 30 12.49 2.18 10.42
N HIS A 31 13.67 2.05 11.02
CA HIS A 31 14.23 0.75 11.36
C HIS A 31 13.37 -0.02 12.38
N SER A 32 12.91 0.66 13.44
CA SER A 32 12.00 0.06 14.43
C SER A 32 10.67 -0.39 13.81
N GLN A 33 10.13 0.38 12.87
CA GLN A 33 8.92 0.00 12.14
C GLN A 33 9.15 -1.25 11.28
N GLN A 34 10.27 -1.31 10.55
CA GLN A 34 10.64 -2.48 9.75
C GLN A 34 10.77 -3.74 10.60
N GLU A 35 11.49 -3.67 11.73
CA GLU A 35 11.66 -4.83 12.61
C GLU A 35 10.34 -5.33 13.18
N ARG A 36 9.42 -4.42 13.53
CA ARG A 36 8.07 -4.79 14.00
C ARG A 36 7.29 -5.51 12.92
N SER A 37 7.26 -4.97 11.70
CA SER A 37 6.56 -5.59 10.58
C SER A 37 7.17 -6.95 10.22
N LEU A 38 8.50 -7.06 10.18
CA LEU A 38 9.18 -8.32 9.92
C LEU A 38 8.91 -9.37 11.01
N SER A 39 8.91 -8.95 12.28
CA SER A 39 8.59 -9.80 13.43
C SER A 39 7.13 -10.27 13.37
N ALA A 40 6.20 -9.39 13.04
CA ALA A 40 4.79 -9.73 12.85
C ALA A 40 4.59 -10.71 11.68
N SER A 41 5.30 -10.49 10.56
CA SER A 41 5.32 -11.39 9.41
C SER A 41 5.78 -12.79 9.80
N LYS A 42 6.97 -12.91 10.41
CA LYS A 42 7.55 -14.20 10.83
C LYS A 42 6.69 -14.95 11.84
N LYS A 43 6.03 -14.23 12.74
CA LYS A 43 5.14 -14.80 13.76
C LYS A 43 3.71 -15.04 13.25
N GLY A 44 3.38 -14.65 12.02
CA GLY A 44 2.04 -14.76 11.47
C GLY A 44 1.00 -13.93 12.23
N LEU A 45 1.39 -12.78 12.76
CA LEU A 45 0.53 -11.91 13.57
C LEU A 45 -0.33 -10.95 12.74
N PHE A 46 -0.09 -10.88 11.43
CA PHE A 46 -0.94 -10.07 10.55
C PHE A 46 -2.33 -10.70 10.38
N PRO A 47 -3.38 -9.88 10.16
CA PRO A 47 -4.70 -10.38 9.83
C PRO A 47 -4.62 -11.34 8.63
N LYS A 48 -5.38 -12.43 8.70
CA LYS A 48 -5.48 -13.37 7.58
C LYS A 48 -6.31 -12.73 6.46
N MET A 49 -5.87 -12.90 5.23
CA MET A 49 -6.65 -12.49 4.06
C MET A 49 -8.04 -13.16 4.08
N PRO A 50 -9.14 -12.40 3.95
CA PRO A 50 -10.48 -12.96 3.81
C PRO A 50 -10.57 -13.90 2.62
N ASP A 51 -11.43 -14.91 2.72
CA ASP A 51 -11.72 -15.77 1.58
C ASP A 51 -12.46 -14.97 0.51
N MET A 52 -11.90 -14.94 -0.68
CA MET A 52 -12.46 -14.21 -1.81
C MET A 52 -13.02 -15.27 -2.74
N GLY A 53 -14.36 -15.31 -2.84
CA GLY A 53 -15.09 -16.30 -3.63
C GLY A 53 -14.82 -16.18 -5.13
N ASP A 54 -15.86 -15.99 -5.92
CA ASP A 54 -15.71 -16.04 -7.39
C ASP A 54 -14.91 -14.84 -7.92
N LEU A 55 -13.65 -15.09 -8.23
CA LEU A 55 -12.70 -14.15 -8.82
C LEU A 55 -12.86 -14.11 -10.35
N ARG A 56 -12.89 -12.90 -10.89
CA ARG A 56 -12.97 -12.66 -12.34
C ARG A 56 -11.69 -11.97 -12.82
N GLN A 57 -11.05 -12.50 -13.86
CA GLN A 57 -9.86 -11.87 -14.41
C GLN A 57 -10.23 -10.57 -15.16
N TYR A 58 -9.46 -9.51 -14.99
CA TYR A 58 -9.68 -8.23 -15.70
C TYR A 58 -8.44 -7.70 -16.42
N ALA A 59 -7.25 -8.19 -16.08
CA ALA A 59 -6.01 -7.85 -16.78
C ALA A 59 -4.96 -8.96 -16.63
N SER A 60 -3.95 -8.90 -17.48
CA SER A 60 -2.71 -9.67 -17.40
C SER A 60 -1.59 -8.81 -17.97
N GLY A 61 -0.37 -8.96 -17.47
CA GLY A 61 0.77 -8.19 -17.92
C GLY A 61 2.10 -8.69 -17.37
N SER A 62 3.14 -7.86 -17.50
CA SER A 62 4.50 -8.20 -17.01
C SER A 62 4.54 -8.44 -15.51
N GLU A 63 3.67 -7.79 -14.74
CA GLU A 63 3.59 -7.95 -13.30
C GLU A 63 2.90 -9.26 -12.86
N GLY A 64 2.00 -9.80 -13.70
CA GLY A 64 1.19 -10.96 -13.37
C GLY A 64 -0.25 -10.85 -13.84
N ASP A 65 -1.10 -11.70 -13.27
CA ASP A 65 -2.52 -11.81 -13.59
C ASP A 65 -3.37 -11.12 -12.54
N TYR A 66 -4.37 -10.38 -13.01
CA TYR A 66 -5.20 -9.52 -12.18
C TYR A 66 -6.65 -10.00 -12.16
N TYR A 67 -7.19 -10.17 -10.96
CA TYR A 67 -8.54 -10.64 -10.70
C TYR A 67 -9.28 -9.69 -9.78
N TYR A 68 -10.60 -9.71 -9.83
CA TYR A 68 -11.42 -8.92 -8.93
C TYR A 68 -12.69 -9.66 -8.50
N THR A 69 -13.24 -9.22 -7.36
CA THR A 69 -14.58 -9.61 -6.91
C THR A 69 -15.20 -8.49 -6.06
N GLU A 70 -16.52 -8.43 -6.02
CA GLU A 70 -17.23 -7.45 -5.18
C GLU A 70 -17.15 -7.84 -3.71
N ASN A 71 -16.89 -6.88 -2.83
CA ASN A 71 -17.07 -7.04 -1.40
C ASN A 71 -18.34 -6.32 -0.97
N ARG A 72 -19.42 -7.06 -0.75
CA ARG A 72 -20.71 -6.49 -0.36
C ARG A 72 -20.86 -6.23 1.13
N THR A 73 -19.91 -6.73 1.94
CA THR A 73 -19.98 -6.69 3.40
C THR A 73 -19.07 -5.64 4.03
N ALA A 74 -18.08 -5.14 3.27
CA ALA A 74 -17.19 -4.09 3.76
C ALA A 74 -17.93 -2.76 3.95
N GLU A 75 -17.54 -2.05 5.01
CA GLU A 75 -18.03 -0.69 5.29
C GLU A 75 -17.59 0.27 4.20
N LYS A 76 -18.52 1.10 3.75
CA LYS A 76 -18.35 2.10 2.69
C LYS A 76 -18.39 3.48 3.29
N SER A 77 -17.67 4.43 2.70
CA SER A 77 -17.81 5.84 3.05
C SER A 77 -19.16 6.41 2.60
N SER A 78 -19.79 5.80 1.58
CA SER A 78 -21.10 6.20 1.08
C SER A 78 -21.87 5.04 0.41
N PRO A 79 -23.22 4.99 0.46
CA PRO A 79 -24.01 3.89 -0.10
C PRO A 79 -23.81 3.64 -1.60
N GLU A 80 -23.58 4.71 -2.38
CA GLU A 80 -23.33 4.65 -3.82
C GLU A 80 -21.95 4.09 -4.20
N ASN A 81 -21.01 4.05 -3.25
CA ASN A 81 -19.69 3.53 -3.50
C ASN A 81 -19.70 2.00 -3.64
N ARG A 82 -18.68 1.48 -4.32
CA ARG A 82 -18.50 0.04 -4.53
C ARG A 82 -17.20 -0.41 -3.89
N MET A 83 -17.27 -1.45 -3.08
CA MET A 83 -16.09 -2.06 -2.46
C MET A 83 -15.68 -3.26 -3.29
N ILE A 84 -14.43 -3.24 -3.76
CA ILE A 84 -13.92 -4.21 -4.72
C ILE A 84 -12.60 -4.74 -4.20
N TRP A 85 -12.54 -6.06 -4.06
CA TRP A 85 -11.26 -6.72 -3.93
C TRP A 85 -10.62 -6.84 -5.31
N SER A 86 -9.36 -6.43 -5.40
CA SER A 86 -8.46 -6.77 -6.49
C SER A 86 -7.39 -7.73 -5.99
N ARG A 87 -7.03 -8.72 -6.80
CA ARG A 87 -5.93 -9.65 -6.57
C ARG A 87 -4.98 -9.59 -7.74
N LEU A 88 -3.72 -9.29 -7.46
CA LEU A 88 -2.59 -9.51 -8.37
C LEU A 88 -1.91 -10.81 -7.98
N VAL A 89 -1.94 -11.82 -8.86
CA VAL A 89 -1.09 -13.01 -8.75
C VAL A 89 0.21 -12.71 -9.49
N TYR A 90 1.31 -12.59 -8.75
CA TYR A 90 2.57 -12.12 -9.32
C TYR A 90 3.16 -13.12 -10.31
N SER A 91 3.63 -12.60 -11.45
CA SER A 91 4.67 -13.28 -12.22
C SER A 91 5.98 -13.23 -11.44
N GLN A 92 6.94 -14.12 -11.75
CA GLN A 92 8.27 -14.06 -11.16
C GLN A 92 8.93 -12.68 -11.37
N LYS A 93 8.87 -12.15 -12.59
CA LYS A 93 9.42 -10.82 -12.93
C LYS A 93 8.72 -9.70 -12.17
N GLY A 94 7.40 -9.76 -12.05
CA GLY A 94 6.60 -8.79 -11.32
C GLY A 94 6.94 -8.75 -9.83
N ARG A 95 7.06 -9.93 -9.22
CA ARG A 95 7.47 -10.06 -7.82
C ARG A 95 8.86 -9.48 -7.59
N ASP A 96 9.83 -9.85 -8.42
CA ASP A 96 11.21 -9.41 -8.27
C ASP A 96 11.34 -7.89 -8.45
N SER A 97 10.60 -7.33 -9.41
CA SER A 97 10.47 -5.87 -9.60
C SER A 97 9.87 -5.20 -8.36
N TYR A 98 8.80 -5.76 -7.80
CA TYR A 98 8.15 -5.23 -6.60
C TYR A 98 9.07 -5.25 -5.38
N ILE A 99 9.76 -6.37 -5.12
CA ILE A 99 10.73 -6.51 -4.03
C ILE A 99 11.85 -5.49 -4.20
N ASN A 100 12.34 -5.28 -5.42
CA ASN A 100 13.36 -4.27 -5.68
C ASN A 100 12.88 -2.85 -5.40
N THR A 101 11.66 -2.49 -5.83
CA THR A 101 11.06 -1.18 -5.49
C THR A 101 10.93 -0.98 -3.98
N ARG A 102 10.50 -2.02 -3.23
CA ARG A 102 10.46 -1.95 -1.76
C ARG A 102 11.83 -1.68 -1.16
N ARG A 103 12.86 -2.39 -1.63
CA ARG A 103 14.24 -2.21 -1.17
C ARG A 103 14.74 -0.77 -1.41
N LEU A 104 14.50 -0.23 -2.61
CA LEU A 104 14.89 1.14 -2.96
C LEU A 104 14.17 2.19 -2.10
N ASN A 105 12.93 1.90 -1.69
CA ASN A 105 12.15 2.75 -0.81
C ASN A 105 12.46 2.54 0.68
N GLY A 106 13.47 1.73 1.03
CA GLY A 106 13.80 1.43 2.41
C GLY A 106 12.66 0.74 3.15
N LEU A 107 11.93 -0.17 2.49
CA LEU A 107 10.95 -1.05 3.12
C LEU A 107 11.59 -2.43 3.33
N PHE A 108 11.13 -3.16 4.36
CA PHE A 108 11.63 -4.52 4.60
C PHE A 108 11.28 -5.42 3.40
N THR A 109 12.21 -6.32 3.08
CA THR A 109 12.02 -7.30 2.00
C THR A 109 12.17 -8.74 2.47
N GLU A 110 12.74 -8.98 3.65
CA GLU A 110 12.98 -10.35 4.07
C GLU A 110 11.68 -11.16 4.16
N GLY A 111 11.67 -12.33 3.52
CA GLY A 111 10.51 -13.22 3.50
C GLY A 111 9.53 -12.96 2.34
N LEU A 112 9.65 -11.83 1.63
CA LEU A 112 8.83 -11.56 0.43
C LEU A 112 9.21 -12.46 -0.75
N GLU A 113 10.25 -13.26 -0.62
CA GLU A 113 10.68 -14.23 -1.63
C GLU A 113 9.62 -15.36 -1.77
N ALA A 114 8.83 -15.55 -0.71
CA ALA A 114 7.65 -16.42 -0.68
C ALA A 114 6.38 -15.73 -1.17
N LEU A 115 6.40 -14.42 -1.48
CA LEU A 115 5.24 -13.67 -1.98
C LEU A 115 4.69 -14.31 -3.25
N GLN A 116 3.37 -14.49 -3.27
CA GLN A 116 2.64 -15.06 -4.39
C GLN A 116 1.63 -14.08 -4.97
N GLN A 117 0.93 -13.35 -4.09
CA GLN A 117 -0.14 -12.48 -4.52
C GLN A 117 -0.26 -11.26 -3.61
N ARG A 118 -0.71 -10.15 -4.20
CA ARG A 118 -1.20 -8.98 -3.48
C ARG A 118 -2.71 -8.94 -3.60
N ASN A 119 -3.39 -8.64 -2.49
CA ASN A 119 -4.82 -8.37 -2.50
C ASN A 119 -5.06 -6.95 -1.97
N VAL A 120 -5.86 -6.17 -2.68
CA VAL A 120 -6.17 -4.78 -2.32
C VAL A 120 -7.66 -4.60 -2.27
N LEU A 121 -8.17 -4.08 -1.16
CA LEU A 121 -9.54 -3.62 -1.06
C LEU A 121 -9.58 -2.18 -1.53
N TYR A 122 -10.30 -1.94 -2.61
CA TYR A 122 -10.57 -0.62 -3.13
C TYR A 122 -11.98 -0.19 -2.79
N GLU A 123 -12.15 1.10 -2.53
CA GLU A 123 -13.43 1.76 -2.61
C GLU A 123 -13.50 2.57 -3.90
N PHE A 124 -14.52 2.34 -4.71
CA PHE A 124 -14.78 3.07 -5.95
C PHE A 124 -15.96 4.02 -5.77
N ARG A 125 -15.74 5.26 -6.20
CA ARG A 125 -16.79 6.26 -6.41
C ARG A 125 -17.07 6.35 -7.91
N CYS A 126 -18.19 5.76 -8.33
CA CYS A 126 -18.62 5.77 -9.73
C CYS A 126 -19.43 7.05 -10.01
N SER A 127 -18.76 8.12 -10.43
CA SER A 127 -19.45 9.33 -10.91
C SER A 127 -19.68 9.27 -12.42
N LYS A 128 -20.62 10.08 -12.93
CA LYS A 128 -20.93 10.13 -14.38
C LYS A 128 -19.74 10.56 -15.24
N ASP A 129 -18.88 11.43 -14.70
CA ASP A 129 -17.80 12.03 -15.47
C ASP A 129 -16.51 11.20 -15.38
N LYS A 130 -16.15 10.73 -14.17
CA LYS A 130 -14.96 9.90 -13.92
C LYS A 130 -15.12 8.99 -12.70
N ALA A 131 -14.56 7.78 -12.79
CA ALA A 131 -14.39 6.93 -11.62
C ALA A 131 -13.27 7.48 -10.72
N GLY A 132 -13.50 7.49 -9.42
CA GLY A 132 -12.46 7.69 -8.41
C GLY A 132 -12.25 6.40 -7.61
N TYR A 133 -11.05 6.18 -7.07
CA TYR A 133 -10.77 5.05 -6.21
C TYR A 133 -9.93 5.45 -4.99
N ALA A 134 -10.06 4.71 -3.90
CA ALA A 134 -9.21 4.80 -2.73
C ALA A 134 -8.74 3.40 -2.31
N VAL A 135 -7.50 3.29 -1.85
CA VAL A 135 -6.99 2.06 -1.22
C VAL A 135 -7.49 2.01 0.22
N VAL A 136 -8.12 0.90 0.60
CA VAL A 136 -8.63 0.69 1.96
C VAL A 136 -7.73 -0.26 2.72
N GLU A 137 -7.45 -1.43 2.15
CA GLU A 137 -6.58 -2.44 2.76
C GLU A 137 -5.68 -3.07 1.71
N ILE A 138 -4.49 -3.50 2.14
CA ILE A 138 -3.54 -4.26 1.34
C ILE A 138 -3.09 -5.49 2.13
N PHE A 139 -3.10 -6.64 1.47
CA PHE A 139 -2.56 -7.89 1.98
C PHE A 139 -1.51 -8.41 1.01
N GLU A 140 -0.27 -8.53 1.45
CA GLU A 140 0.78 -9.26 0.74
C GLU A 140 0.75 -10.71 1.24
N VAL A 141 0.45 -11.67 0.36
CA VAL A 141 0.18 -13.07 0.74
C VAL A 141 1.19 -14.01 0.11
N GLY A 142 1.79 -14.85 0.94
CA GLY A 142 2.76 -15.85 0.55
C GLY A 142 2.14 -17.08 -0.10
N LYS A 143 2.97 -17.93 -0.70
CA LYS A 143 2.57 -19.22 -1.31
C LYS A 143 1.88 -20.19 -0.34
N ASP A 144 2.12 -20.04 0.95
CA ASP A 144 1.48 -20.82 2.02
C ASP A 144 0.14 -20.21 2.49
N GLY A 145 -0.32 -19.15 1.84
CA GLY A 145 -1.56 -18.44 2.17
C GLY A 145 -1.45 -17.53 3.38
N LYS A 146 -0.26 -17.37 3.99
CA LYS A 146 -0.06 -16.45 5.12
C LYS A 146 0.13 -15.02 4.65
N THR A 147 -0.38 -14.08 5.43
CA THR A 147 -0.15 -12.65 5.22
C THR A 147 1.29 -12.32 5.66
N LEU A 148 2.12 -11.91 4.70
CA LEU A 148 3.50 -11.50 4.90
C LEU A 148 3.62 -10.02 5.27
N ASP A 149 2.66 -9.21 4.85
CA ASP A 149 2.55 -7.79 5.18
C ASP A 149 1.11 -7.32 5.04
N TYR A 150 0.73 -6.31 5.82
CA TYR A 150 -0.62 -5.77 5.88
C TYR A 150 -0.60 -4.25 6.02
N GLY A 151 -1.41 -3.58 5.20
CA GLY A 151 -1.67 -2.14 5.28
C GLY A 151 -3.15 -1.86 5.38
N ASN A 152 -3.52 -0.85 6.19
CA ASN A 152 -4.88 -0.36 6.32
C ASN A 152 -4.85 1.17 6.35
N ALA A 153 -5.52 1.80 5.39
CA ALA A 153 -5.60 3.26 5.29
C ALA A 153 -6.64 3.87 6.26
N GLY A 154 -7.54 3.06 6.82
CA GLY A 154 -8.53 3.48 7.78
C GLY A 154 -9.53 4.50 7.22
N LYS A 155 -9.78 5.55 7.99
CA LYS A 155 -10.72 6.63 7.64
C LYS A 155 -10.07 7.73 6.81
N ASP A 156 -8.75 7.86 6.86
CA ASP A 156 -7.97 8.91 6.20
C ASP A 156 -7.45 8.44 4.83
N ARG A 157 -8.29 7.70 4.09
CA ARG A 157 -7.93 7.16 2.79
C ARG A 157 -7.89 8.26 1.73
N ASP A 158 -6.80 8.31 0.97
CA ASP A 158 -6.66 9.23 -0.15
C ASP A 158 -7.41 8.73 -1.38
N TRP A 159 -8.11 9.65 -2.04
CA TRP A 159 -8.83 9.40 -3.28
C TRP A 159 -7.99 9.82 -4.48
N GLY A 160 -7.89 8.93 -5.47
CA GLY A 160 -7.22 9.17 -6.73
C GLY A 160 -8.11 8.88 -7.94
N GLU A 161 -7.62 9.27 -9.11
CA GLU A 161 -8.20 8.88 -10.41
C GLU A 161 -7.43 7.67 -10.97
N PRO A 162 -8.11 6.68 -11.59
CA PRO A 162 -7.45 5.60 -12.31
C PRO A 162 -6.49 6.15 -13.38
N PRO A 163 -5.18 5.81 -13.34
CA PRO A 163 -4.25 6.28 -14.35
C PRO A 163 -4.59 5.70 -15.73
N PRO A 164 -4.56 6.49 -16.82
CA PRO A 164 -4.83 6.00 -18.17
C PRO A 164 -3.89 4.86 -18.59
N GLY A 165 -4.42 3.84 -19.24
CA GLY A 165 -3.71 2.65 -19.70
C GLY A 165 -3.34 1.65 -18.60
N SER A 166 -3.65 1.93 -17.34
CA SER A 166 -3.29 1.06 -16.21
C SER A 166 -4.28 -0.09 -16.01
N PRO A 167 -3.88 -1.18 -15.33
CA PRO A 167 -4.83 -2.18 -14.83
C PRO A 167 -5.96 -1.56 -13.99
N MET A 168 -5.68 -0.49 -13.24
CA MET A 168 -6.68 0.21 -12.43
C MET A 168 -7.78 0.85 -13.29
N GLU A 169 -7.44 1.45 -14.44
CA GLU A 169 -8.44 1.99 -15.37
C GLU A 169 -9.33 0.87 -15.93
N LYS A 170 -8.73 -0.28 -16.29
CA LYS A 170 -9.51 -1.46 -16.75
C LYS A 170 -10.46 -1.94 -15.66
N LEU A 171 -10.01 -2.03 -14.41
CA LEU A 171 -10.85 -2.42 -13.28
C LEU A 171 -11.99 -1.41 -13.08
N ALA A 172 -11.69 -0.10 -13.13
CA ALA A 172 -12.69 0.95 -13.01
C ALA A 172 -13.78 0.82 -14.08
N GLY A 173 -13.42 0.49 -15.32
CA GLY A 173 -14.40 0.24 -16.40
C GLY A 173 -15.30 -0.98 -16.16
N GLN A 174 -14.83 -2.00 -15.43
CA GLN A 174 -15.66 -3.14 -15.03
C GLN A 174 -16.61 -2.80 -13.87
N VAL A 175 -16.13 -1.99 -12.92
CA VAL A 175 -16.82 -1.69 -11.66
C VAL A 175 -17.83 -0.54 -11.82
N CYS A 176 -17.46 0.45 -12.61
CA CYS A 176 -18.22 1.67 -12.89
C CYS A 176 -18.59 1.74 -14.38
N PRO A 177 -19.48 0.86 -14.87
CA PRO A 177 -19.89 0.89 -16.28
C PRO A 177 -20.60 2.22 -16.60
N PRO A 178 -20.45 2.75 -17.84
CA PRO A 178 -21.16 3.94 -18.26
C PRO A 178 -22.68 3.69 -18.18
N THR A 179 -23.37 4.53 -17.41
CA THR A 179 -24.84 4.57 -17.32
C THR A 179 -25.43 5.41 -18.43
#